data_AF-A0AAU1EFB6-F1
#
_entry.id   AF-A0AAU1EFB6-F1
#
_cell.length_a   1.000
_cell.length_b   1.000
_cell.length_c   1.000
_cell.angle_alpha   90.00
_cell.angle_beta   90.00
_cell.angle_gamma   90.00
#
_symmetry.space_group_name_H-M   'P 1'
#
loop_
_entity.id
_entity.type
_entity.pdbx_description
1 polymer ?
#
loop_
_entity_poly.entity_id
_entity_poly.type
_entity_poly.pdbx_seq_one_letter_code
_entity_poly.pdbx_strand_id
1 'polypeptide(L)'
;MRPSESRASFHLEASKVFSNQFEGSPAAEYLELHRGITPLTGKTMGLGFVGDSAPSGFEMYRGMMSVPYLRYGPLGELSVAQLRFRCVRPDCIKDEAGNFLEKETHVGHGKMNSMPGDVGHIYNTSDLARYHDEIAICEGEPDTWTTKQCGIPVVGIQGANGWKPHFTELFEGYRIVWVLADGDDAGMKFATFVAEKIPVARIIPMNPGLDVNKSVKAYGEDFLREKVGM
;
A
#
# COMPACT_ATOMS: atom_id res chain seq x y z
N MET A 1 1.35 -7.52 18.87
CA MET A 1 0.15 -7.41 19.72
C MET A 1 -1.08 -7.61 18.84
N ARG A 2 -1.92 -8.60 19.12
CA ARG A 2 -3.19 -8.80 18.40
C ARG A 2 -4.16 -7.69 18.83
N PRO A 3 -4.84 -6.98 17.91
CA PRO A 3 -5.93 -6.08 18.32
C PRO A 3 -6.95 -6.87 19.15
N SER A 4 -7.61 -6.21 20.11
CA SER A 4 -8.78 -6.81 20.76
C SER A 4 -9.83 -7.16 19.70
N GLU A 5 -10.63 -8.20 19.93
CA GLU A 5 -11.71 -8.59 19.00
C GLU A 5 -12.66 -7.42 18.72
N SER A 6 -12.92 -6.58 19.73
CA SER A 6 -13.71 -5.34 19.56
C SER A 6 -13.08 -4.36 18.58
N ARG A 7 -11.75 -4.17 18.60
CA ARG A 7 -11.04 -3.24 17.70
C ARG A 7 -10.94 -3.79 16.29
N ALA A 8 -10.67 -5.09 16.14
CA ALA A 8 -10.62 -5.75 14.83
C ALA A 8 -12.00 -5.70 14.13
N SER A 9 -13.07 -5.98 14.87
CA SER A 9 -14.45 -5.87 14.37
C SER A 9 -14.81 -4.44 14.01
N PHE A 10 -14.44 -3.46 14.84
CA PHE A 10 -14.68 -2.04 14.56
C PHE A 10 -14.00 -1.58 13.26
N HIS A 11 -12.73 -1.92 13.05
CA HIS A 11 -12.04 -1.59 11.79
C HIS A 11 -12.63 -2.31 10.59
N LEU A 12 -13.04 -3.58 10.75
CA LEU A 12 -13.65 -4.35 9.68
C LEU A 12 -14.97 -3.73 9.23
N GLU A 13 -15.86 -3.37 10.17
CA GLU A 13 -17.13 -2.72 9.84
C GLU A 13 -16.92 -1.35 9.20
N ALA A 14 -16.00 -0.54 9.71
CA ALA A 14 -15.64 0.74 9.07
C ALA A 14 -15.10 0.53 7.64
N SER A 15 -14.23 -0.46 7.44
CA SER A 15 -13.67 -0.78 6.12
C SER A 15 -14.75 -1.19 5.12
N LYS A 16 -15.80 -1.92 5.54
CA LYS A 16 -16.94 -2.26 4.68
C LYS A 16 -17.70 -1.00 4.25
N VAL A 17 -17.95 -0.09 5.20
CA VAL A 17 -18.62 1.19 4.92
C VAL A 17 -17.81 2.04 3.94
N PHE A 18 -16.48 2.08 4.07
CA PHE A 18 -15.63 2.82 3.13
C PHE A 18 -15.55 2.16 1.76
N SER A 19 -15.49 0.83 1.71
CA SER A 19 -15.47 0.08 0.44
C SER A 19 -16.74 0.32 -0.37
N ASN A 20 -17.91 0.37 0.28
CA ASN A 20 -19.18 0.68 -0.38
C ASN A 20 -19.25 2.12 -0.93
N GLN A 21 -18.41 3.03 -0.44
CA GLN A 21 -18.33 4.41 -0.90
C GLN A 21 -17.20 4.62 -1.92
N PHE A 22 -16.48 3.57 -2.33
CA PHE A 22 -15.29 3.69 -3.17
C PHE A 22 -15.62 3.99 -4.64
N GLU A 23 -16.56 3.26 -5.23
CA GLU A 23 -16.91 3.39 -6.63
C GLU A 23 -17.52 4.78 -6.92
N GLY A 24 -17.03 5.45 -7.97
CA GLY A 24 -17.44 6.82 -8.31
C GLY A 24 -16.92 7.90 -7.35
N SER A 25 -16.07 7.56 -6.38
CA SER A 25 -15.49 8.54 -5.44
C SER A 25 -14.24 9.24 -6.00
N PRO A 26 -13.83 10.37 -5.40
CA PRO A 26 -12.54 11.00 -5.69
C PRO A 26 -11.33 10.07 -5.49
N ALA A 27 -11.44 9.06 -4.61
CA ALA A 27 -10.37 8.07 -4.44
C ALA A 27 -10.24 7.15 -5.65
N ALA A 28 -11.35 6.65 -6.18
CA ALA A 28 -11.34 5.83 -7.38
C ALA A 28 -10.83 6.62 -8.60
N GLU A 29 -11.31 7.86 -8.77
CA GLU A 29 -10.85 8.78 -9.81
C GLU A 29 -9.33 9.01 -9.71
N TYR A 30 -8.83 9.30 -8.50
CA TYR A 30 -7.41 9.51 -8.25
C TYR A 30 -6.56 8.29 -8.60
N LEU A 31 -7.00 7.08 -8.21
CA LEU A 31 -6.27 5.86 -8.52
C LEU A 31 -6.19 5.63 -10.03
N GLU A 32 -7.32 5.73 -10.72
CA GLU A 32 -7.40 5.42 -12.14
C GLU A 32 -6.68 6.48 -12.99
N LEU A 33 -7.06 7.75 -12.83
CA LEU A 33 -6.61 8.82 -13.71
C LEU A 33 -5.20 9.33 -13.36
N HIS A 34 -4.83 9.32 -12.08
CA HIS A 34 -3.53 9.85 -11.65
C HIS A 34 -2.51 8.76 -11.33
N ARG A 35 -2.92 7.62 -10.75
CA ARG A 35 -1.97 6.56 -10.36
C ARG A 35 -1.87 5.39 -11.34
N GLY A 36 -2.76 5.31 -12.34
CA GLY A 36 -2.80 4.18 -13.27
C GLY A 36 -3.19 2.85 -12.58
N ILE A 37 -3.88 2.93 -11.44
CA ILE A 37 -4.33 1.79 -10.66
C ILE A 37 -5.79 1.53 -10.99
N THR A 38 -6.07 0.33 -11.49
CA THR A 38 -7.42 -0.05 -11.93
C THR A 38 -8.39 -0.18 -10.73
N PRO A 39 -9.70 0.02 -10.95
CA PRO A 39 -10.71 -0.24 -9.93
C PRO A 39 -10.66 -1.68 -9.40
N LEU A 40 -10.30 -2.65 -10.24
CA LEU A 40 -10.13 -4.06 -9.85
C LEU A 40 -8.99 -4.23 -8.84
N THR A 41 -7.83 -3.62 -9.10
CA THR A 41 -6.71 -3.61 -8.14
C THR A 41 -7.14 -2.95 -6.84
N GLY A 42 -7.79 -1.78 -6.91
CA GLY A 42 -8.28 -1.08 -5.71
C GLY A 42 -9.20 -1.95 -4.86
N LYS A 43 -10.17 -2.62 -5.49
CA LYS A 43 -11.09 -3.56 -4.82
C LYS A 43 -10.36 -4.77 -4.23
N THR A 44 -9.40 -5.33 -4.95
CA THR A 44 -8.59 -6.48 -4.50
C THR A 44 -7.78 -6.12 -3.24
N MET A 45 -7.28 -4.89 -3.18
CA MET A 45 -6.53 -4.36 -2.04
C MET A 45 -7.44 -3.86 -0.90
N GLY A 46 -8.75 -3.96 -1.05
CA GLY A 46 -9.75 -3.51 -0.08
C GLY A 46 -9.86 -1.99 0.06
N LEU A 47 -9.36 -1.22 -0.92
CA LEU A 47 -9.38 0.24 -0.83
C LEU A 47 -10.82 0.76 -0.76
N GLY A 48 -10.97 1.88 -0.05
CA GLY A 48 -12.27 2.49 0.22
C GLY A 48 -12.20 4.01 0.23
N PHE A 49 -13.34 4.67 0.37
CA PHE A 49 -13.41 6.13 0.50
C PHE A 49 -14.15 6.53 1.77
N VAL A 50 -13.58 7.47 2.50
CA VAL A 50 -14.19 8.03 3.72
C VAL A 50 -15.12 9.17 3.30
N GLY A 51 -16.35 8.82 2.93
CA GLY A 51 -17.39 9.76 2.52
C GLY A 51 -18.30 10.23 3.66
N ASP A 52 -19.51 10.64 3.32
CA ASP A 52 -20.46 11.22 4.27
C ASP A 52 -20.98 10.23 5.31
N SER A 53 -21.01 8.94 4.96
CA SER A 53 -21.44 7.87 5.87
C SER A 53 -20.33 7.36 6.78
N ALA A 54 -19.22 8.11 6.95
CA ALA A 54 -18.14 7.72 7.83
C ALA A 54 -18.65 7.50 9.28
N PRO A 55 -18.38 6.33 9.89
CA PRO A 55 -18.79 6.06 11.26
C PRO A 55 -17.99 6.90 12.26
N SER A 56 -18.49 6.98 13.49
CA SER A 56 -17.85 7.77 14.55
C SER A 56 -16.42 7.34 14.82
N GLY A 57 -15.53 8.32 14.95
CA GLY A 57 -14.08 8.15 15.11
C GLY A 57 -13.29 8.26 13.81
N PHE A 58 -13.97 8.39 12.66
CA PHE A 58 -13.33 8.54 11.35
C PHE A 58 -13.62 9.86 10.65
N GLU A 59 -14.37 10.77 11.28
CA GLU A 59 -14.80 12.03 10.68
C GLU A 59 -13.62 12.91 10.24
N MET A 60 -12.51 12.87 10.98
CA MET A 60 -11.29 13.62 10.63
C MET A 60 -10.64 13.17 9.31
N TYR A 61 -10.94 11.95 8.85
CA TYR A 61 -10.43 11.38 7.60
C TYR A 61 -11.39 11.56 6.42
N ARG A 62 -12.51 12.29 6.57
CA ARG A 62 -13.44 12.55 5.45
C ARG A 62 -12.71 13.13 4.24
N GLY A 63 -13.08 12.66 3.05
CA GLY A 63 -12.43 13.03 1.79
C GLY A 63 -11.07 12.33 1.56
N MET A 64 -10.68 11.36 2.39
CA MET A 64 -9.49 10.54 2.19
C MET A 64 -9.86 9.13 1.69
N MET A 65 -8.92 8.49 1.03
CA MET A 65 -9.01 7.07 0.66
C MET A 65 -8.58 6.22 1.86
N SER A 66 -9.41 5.26 2.26
CA SER A 66 -9.08 4.28 3.30
C SER A 66 -8.21 3.16 2.73
N VAL A 67 -7.14 2.82 3.45
CA VAL A 67 -6.16 1.80 3.11
C VAL A 67 -6.15 0.76 4.25
N PRO A 68 -6.96 -0.31 4.15
CA PRO A 68 -7.05 -1.31 5.20
C PRO A 68 -5.92 -2.33 5.10
N TYR A 69 -5.39 -2.70 6.26
CA TYR A 69 -4.40 -3.78 6.39
C TYR A 69 -5.14 -5.08 6.66
N LEU A 70 -5.54 -5.72 5.57
CA LEU A 70 -6.32 -6.95 5.57
C LEU A 70 -5.49 -8.11 6.14
N ARG A 71 -6.16 -8.94 6.95
CA ARG A 71 -5.60 -10.16 7.54
C ARG A 71 -6.62 -11.28 7.42
N TYR A 72 -6.16 -12.42 6.91
CA TYR A 72 -6.91 -13.66 6.93
C TYR A 72 -6.41 -14.51 8.09
N GLY A 73 -7.33 -14.98 8.92
CA GLY A 73 -6.98 -15.95 9.95
C GLY A 73 -6.93 -17.38 9.39
N PRO A 74 -6.57 -18.36 10.24
CA PRO A 74 -6.31 -19.74 9.80
C PRO A 74 -7.51 -20.42 9.14
N LEU A 75 -8.74 -20.00 9.45
CA LEU A 75 -9.97 -20.54 8.88
C LEU A 75 -10.51 -19.68 7.73
N GLY A 76 -9.74 -18.71 7.26
CA GLY A 76 -10.11 -17.80 6.18
C GLY A 76 -10.92 -16.59 6.65
N GLU A 77 -11.08 -16.37 7.95
CA GLU A 77 -11.79 -15.22 8.48
C GLU A 77 -11.06 -13.92 8.16
N LEU A 78 -11.78 -12.96 7.56
CA LEU A 78 -11.23 -11.64 7.26
C LEU A 78 -11.29 -10.74 8.49
N SER A 79 -10.17 -10.08 8.78
CA SER A 79 -10.07 -9.03 9.79
C SER A 79 -9.23 -7.86 9.27
N VAL A 80 -9.36 -6.69 9.89
CA VAL A 80 -8.58 -5.50 9.55
C VAL A 80 -7.69 -5.13 10.74
N ALA A 81 -6.38 -5.36 10.60
CA ALA A 81 -5.42 -5.08 11.67
C ALA A 81 -5.35 -3.58 11.97
N GLN A 82 -5.39 -2.76 10.92
CA GLN A 82 -5.33 -1.32 10.99
C GLN A 82 -5.90 -0.66 9.73
N LEU A 83 -6.20 0.62 9.86
CA LEU A 83 -6.59 1.50 8.76
C LEU A 83 -5.59 2.65 8.69
N ARG A 84 -5.12 2.92 7.48
CA ARG A 84 -4.43 4.17 7.13
C ARG A 84 -5.25 4.94 6.10
N PHE A 85 -4.92 6.21 5.92
CA PHE A 85 -5.71 7.13 5.11
C PHE A 85 -4.82 7.96 4.19
N ARG A 86 -4.99 7.76 2.89
CA ARG A 86 -4.31 8.53 1.85
C ARG A 86 -5.16 9.75 1.53
N CYS A 87 -4.59 10.95 1.68
CA CYS A 87 -5.32 12.17 1.30
C CYS A 87 -5.55 12.23 -0.21
N VAL A 88 -6.81 12.39 -0.61
CA VAL A 88 -7.25 12.62 -2.00
C VAL A 88 -8.21 13.82 -2.08
N ARG A 89 -8.15 14.72 -1.10
CA ARG A 89 -8.97 15.93 -1.07
C ARG A 89 -8.58 16.83 -2.24
N PRO A 90 -9.52 17.35 -3.04
CA PRO A 90 -9.23 18.15 -4.23
C PRO A 90 -8.21 19.27 -3.96
N ASP A 91 -8.39 20.04 -2.89
CA ASP A 91 -7.49 21.15 -2.50
C ASP A 91 -6.04 20.73 -2.26
N CYS A 92 -5.77 19.44 -2.01
CA CYS A 92 -4.43 18.92 -1.77
C CYS A 92 -3.77 18.33 -3.01
N ILE A 93 -4.58 17.85 -3.97
CA ILE A 93 -4.11 17.02 -5.09
C ILE A 93 -4.47 17.56 -6.47
N LYS A 94 -5.31 18.60 -6.56
CA LYS A 94 -5.72 19.23 -7.82
C LYS A 94 -5.38 20.73 -7.83
N ASP A 95 -5.15 21.28 -9.02
CA ASP A 95 -5.04 22.73 -9.26
C ASP A 95 -6.43 23.38 -9.41
N GLU A 96 -6.46 24.70 -9.60
CA GLU A 96 -7.71 25.47 -9.81
C GLU A 96 -8.48 25.04 -11.08
N ALA A 97 -7.79 24.44 -12.05
CA ALA A 97 -8.38 23.92 -13.28
C ALA A 97 -8.86 22.46 -13.13
N GLY A 98 -8.65 21.82 -11.97
CA GLY A 98 -9.05 20.45 -11.69
C GLY A 98 -8.04 19.38 -12.13
N ASN A 99 -6.86 19.75 -12.61
CA ASN A 99 -5.80 18.81 -12.99
C ASN A 99 -5.05 18.33 -11.76
N PHE A 100 -4.60 17.07 -11.77
CA PHE A 100 -3.80 16.54 -10.67
C PHE A 100 -2.40 17.20 -10.60
N LEU A 101 -1.98 17.52 -9.38
CA LEU A 101 -0.67 18.11 -9.09
C LEU A 101 0.43 17.04 -9.14
N GLU A 102 1.54 17.36 -9.81
CA GLU A 102 2.77 16.55 -9.72
C GLU A 102 3.39 16.63 -8.31
N LYS A 103 3.30 17.80 -7.68
CA LYS A 103 3.71 18.03 -6.29
C LYS A 103 2.51 18.43 -5.45
N GLU A 104 1.96 17.45 -4.75
CA GLU A 104 0.81 17.62 -3.86
C GLU A 104 1.16 18.50 -2.65
N THR A 105 0.16 19.23 -2.15
CA THR A 105 0.31 20.13 -0.99
C THR A 105 -0.64 19.73 0.10
N HIS A 106 -0.11 19.26 1.24
CA HIS A 106 -0.92 18.80 2.38
C HIS A 106 -0.70 19.72 3.57
N VAL A 107 -1.71 20.52 3.92
CA VAL A 107 -1.66 21.47 5.04
C VAL A 107 -2.39 20.89 6.25
N GLY A 108 -1.70 20.82 7.40
CA GLY A 108 -2.26 20.31 8.66
C GLY A 108 -2.42 18.79 8.73
N HIS A 109 -1.99 18.05 7.71
CA HIS A 109 -2.02 16.58 7.67
C HIS A 109 -0.97 16.03 6.70
N GLY A 110 -0.69 14.73 6.75
CA GLY A 110 0.27 14.08 5.86
C GLY A 110 -0.34 13.55 4.56
N LYS A 111 0.52 13.23 3.58
CA LYS A 111 0.12 12.49 2.36
C LYS A 111 -0.54 11.15 2.72
N MET A 112 0.08 10.42 3.65
CA MET A 112 -0.43 9.19 4.25
C MET A 112 -0.61 9.41 5.76
N ASN A 113 -1.78 9.09 6.29
CA ASN A 113 -2.15 9.31 7.68
C ASN A 113 -2.43 7.97 8.37
N SER A 114 -1.96 7.85 9.60
CA SER A 114 -2.20 6.70 10.45
C SER A 114 -3.16 7.06 11.57
N MET A 115 -3.91 6.08 12.06
CA MET A 115 -4.64 6.28 13.31
C MET A 115 -3.68 6.35 14.51
N PRO A 116 -4.05 7.08 15.58
CA PRO A 116 -3.29 7.05 16.82
C PRO A 116 -3.05 5.62 17.31
N GLY A 117 -1.80 5.32 17.69
CA GLY A 117 -1.40 3.99 18.14
C GLY A 117 -1.18 2.96 17.01
N ASP A 118 -1.00 3.42 15.77
CA ASP A 118 -0.41 2.61 14.69
C ASP A 118 1.03 2.24 15.09
N VAL A 119 1.32 0.94 15.07
CA VAL A 119 2.61 0.37 15.46
C VAL A 119 3.44 -0.08 14.27
N GLY A 120 2.98 0.13 13.03
CA GLY A 120 3.57 -0.40 11.81
C GLY A 120 3.23 -1.89 11.63
N HIS A 121 2.72 -2.24 10.47
CA HIS A 121 2.42 -3.62 10.08
C HIS A 121 2.87 -3.83 8.64
N ILE A 122 3.20 -5.07 8.26
CA ILE A 122 3.35 -5.42 6.85
C ILE A 122 2.01 -5.19 6.15
N TYR A 123 2.05 -4.50 5.01
CA TYR A 123 0.90 -4.31 4.14
C TYR A 123 0.76 -5.47 3.14
N ASN A 124 -0.46 -5.82 2.75
CA ASN A 124 -0.79 -6.93 1.84
C ASN A 124 -0.32 -8.32 2.30
N THR A 125 -0.46 -8.63 3.60
CA THR A 125 -0.08 -9.96 4.12
C THR A 125 -0.88 -11.13 3.53
N SER A 126 -1.92 -10.87 2.74
CA SER A 126 -2.63 -11.89 1.97
C SER A 126 -1.72 -12.65 1.01
N ASP A 127 -0.70 -12.00 0.44
CA ASP A 127 0.25 -12.68 -0.43
C ASP A 127 1.24 -13.54 0.37
N LEU A 128 1.57 -13.16 1.61
CA LEU A 128 2.35 -14.04 2.51
C LEU A 128 1.59 -15.30 2.94
N ALA A 129 0.25 -15.25 2.95
CA ALA A 129 -0.58 -16.38 3.37
C ALA A 129 -0.82 -17.41 2.25
N ARG A 130 -0.37 -17.11 1.02
CA ARG A 130 -0.52 -17.98 -0.14
C ARG A 130 0.82 -18.59 -0.51
N TYR A 131 0.79 -19.75 -1.15
CA TYR A 131 2.02 -20.38 -1.64
C TYR A 131 2.54 -19.62 -2.86
N HIS A 132 3.74 -19.06 -2.74
CA HIS A 132 4.49 -18.42 -3.81
C HIS A 132 5.98 -18.79 -3.64
N ASP A 133 6.66 -19.11 -4.74
CA ASP A 133 8.12 -19.34 -4.69
C ASP A 133 8.90 -18.03 -4.62
N GLU A 134 8.30 -16.92 -5.07
CA GLU A 134 8.91 -15.59 -5.12
C GLU A 134 7.93 -14.52 -4.62
N ILE A 135 8.46 -13.47 -4.01
CA ILE A 135 7.66 -12.34 -3.52
C ILE A 135 8.44 -11.04 -3.62
N ALA A 136 7.75 -9.92 -3.82
CA ALA A 136 8.31 -8.59 -3.81
C ALA A 136 8.08 -7.84 -2.48
N ILE A 137 8.99 -6.91 -2.17
CA ILE A 137 8.88 -5.93 -1.08
C ILE A 137 9.00 -4.54 -1.69
N CYS A 138 8.04 -3.67 -1.38
CA CYS A 138 8.05 -2.25 -1.75
C CYS A 138 8.13 -1.34 -0.51
N GLU A 139 8.66 -0.12 -0.70
CA GLU A 139 8.58 0.95 0.29
C GLU A 139 7.25 1.70 0.15
N GLY A 140 6.24 1.27 0.92
CA GLY A 140 4.94 1.95 1.00
C GLY A 140 3.82 1.32 0.17
N GLU A 141 2.61 1.81 0.41
CA GLU A 141 1.37 1.21 -0.11
C GLU A 141 1.13 1.45 -1.61
N PRO A 142 1.38 2.64 -2.19
CA PRO A 142 1.16 2.87 -3.62
C PRO A 142 1.97 1.96 -4.55
N ASP A 143 3.24 1.72 -4.21
CA ASP A 143 4.12 0.82 -4.95
C ASP A 143 3.69 -0.63 -4.78
N THR A 144 3.15 -0.99 -3.61
CA THR A 144 2.52 -2.30 -3.37
C THR A 144 1.28 -2.49 -4.25
N TRP A 145 0.40 -1.48 -4.38
CA TRP A 145 -0.78 -1.56 -5.26
C TRP A 145 -0.38 -1.75 -6.72
N THR A 146 0.61 -0.98 -7.17
CA THR A 146 1.13 -1.04 -8.54
C THR A 146 1.72 -2.42 -8.83
N THR A 147 2.60 -2.91 -7.95
CA THR A 147 3.24 -4.22 -8.09
C THR A 147 2.20 -5.35 -8.09
N LYS A 148 1.17 -5.23 -7.25
CA LYS A 148 0.06 -6.19 -7.22
C LYS A 148 -0.70 -6.19 -8.55
N GLN A 149 -0.94 -5.02 -9.14
CA GLN A 149 -1.57 -4.91 -10.45
C GLN A 149 -0.76 -5.59 -11.55
N CYS A 150 0.58 -5.50 -11.48
CA CYS A 150 1.47 -6.21 -12.40
C CYS A 150 1.40 -7.74 -12.24
N GLY A 151 0.65 -8.28 -11.28
CA GLY A 151 0.50 -9.72 -11.05
C GLY A 151 1.61 -10.32 -10.19
N ILE A 152 2.45 -9.48 -9.59
CA ILE A 152 3.59 -9.91 -8.78
C ILE A 152 3.12 -10.01 -7.31
N PRO A 153 3.30 -11.17 -6.63
CA PRO A 153 3.05 -11.27 -5.19
C PRO A 153 3.91 -10.26 -4.44
N VAL A 154 3.32 -9.47 -3.53
CA VAL A 154 4.03 -8.32 -2.95
C VAL A 154 3.58 -7.97 -1.56
N VAL A 155 4.49 -7.43 -0.75
CA VAL A 155 4.16 -6.75 0.50
C VAL A 155 4.76 -5.35 0.57
N GLY A 156 4.12 -4.49 1.36
CA GLY A 156 4.59 -3.13 1.61
C GLY A 156 5.10 -2.93 3.02
N ILE A 157 6.19 -2.18 3.16
CA ILE A 157 6.76 -1.77 4.46
C ILE A 157 6.85 -0.25 4.51
N GLN A 158 6.56 0.37 5.66
CA GLN A 158 6.65 1.82 5.86
C GLN A 158 8.10 2.27 6.12
N GLY A 159 8.98 2.05 5.14
CA GLY A 159 10.40 2.35 5.23
C GLY A 159 11.17 1.51 6.26
N ALA A 160 12.48 1.75 6.38
CA ALA A 160 13.37 0.92 7.20
C ALA A 160 12.97 0.92 8.69
N ASN A 161 12.50 2.06 9.21
CA ASN A 161 12.03 2.21 10.59
C ASN A 161 10.73 1.44 10.87
N GLY A 162 9.95 1.11 9.85
CA GLY A 162 8.75 0.28 9.97
C GLY A 162 9.07 -1.22 10.10
N TRP A 163 10.31 -1.63 9.83
CA TRP A 163 10.72 -3.03 9.90
C TRP A 163 10.80 -3.52 11.35
N LYS A 164 10.21 -4.67 11.62
CA LYS A 164 10.29 -5.34 12.92
C LYS A 164 11.17 -6.58 12.80
N PRO A 165 11.96 -6.93 13.83
CA PRO A 165 12.84 -8.10 13.78
C PRO A 165 12.12 -9.36 13.32
N HIS A 166 10.91 -9.60 13.83
CA HIS A 166 10.09 -10.77 13.52
C HIS A 166 9.47 -10.79 12.10
N PHE A 167 9.76 -9.80 11.26
CA PHE A 167 9.31 -9.79 9.86
C PHE A 167 10.23 -10.64 8.99
N THR A 168 11.50 -10.79 9.35
CA THR A 168 12.49 -11.52 8.55
C THR A 168 12.09 -12.98 8.39
N GLU A 169 11.57 -13.60 9.44
CA GLU A 169 11.15 -15.00 9.49
C GLU A 169 9.98 -15.28 8.53
N LEU A 170 9.18 -14.26 8.18
CA LEU A 170 8.07 -14.41 7.22
C LEU A 170 8.55 -14.64 5.79
N PHE A 171 9.84 -14.36 5.52
CA PHE A 171 10.44 -14.54 4.20
C PHE A 171 11.34 -15.78 4.14
N GLU A 172 11.41 -16.55 5.23
CA GLU A 172 12.04 -17.87 5.21
C GLU A 172 11.23 -18.82 4.32
N GLY A 173 11.89 -19.45 3.36
CA GLY A 173 11.28 -20.41 2.44
C GLY A 173 10.98 -19.89 1.04
N TYR A 174 11.03 -18.56 0.81
CA TYR A 174 11.01 -18.03 -0.56
C TYR A 174 12.32 -18.35 -1.28
N ARG A 175 12.23 -18.68 -2.57
CA ARG A 175 13.39 -18.85 -3.44
C ARG A 175 14.04 -17.52 -3.77
N ILE A 176 13.24 -16.47 -3.98
CA ILE A 176 13.71 -15.10 -4.22
C ILE A 176 12.79 -14.11 -3.51
N VAL A 177 13.39 -13.08 -2.91
CA VAL A 177 12.67 -11.89 -2.45
C VAL A 177 13.12 -10.68 -3.26
N TRP A 178 12.24 -10.14 -4.11
CA TRP A 178 12.54 -8.97 -4.92
C TRP A 178 12.36 -7.70 -4.09
N VAL A 179 13.42 -6.94 -3.83
CA VAL A 179 13.31 -5.67 -3.12
C VAL A 179 13.26 -4.56 -4.18
N LEU A 180 12.04 -4.10 -4.48
CA LEU A 180 11.80 -3.07 -5.48
C LEU A 180 12.15 -1.71 -4.87
N ALA A 181 13.29 -1.17 -5.28
CA ALA A 181 13.88 0.03 -4.69
C ALA A 181 13.57 1.25 -5.56
N ASP A 182 13.01 2.29 -4.93
CA ASP A 182 12.86 3.59 -5.58
C ASP A 182 14.22 4.12 -6.04
N GLY A 183 14.23 4.81 -7.17
CA GLY A 183 15.43 5.33 -7.84
C GLY A 183 16.05 6.55 -7.15
N ASP A 184 16.04 6.59 -5.81
CA ASP A 184 16.63 7.62 -4.99
C ASP A 184 17.46 7.04 -3.81
N ASP A 185 18.17 7.92 -3.10
CA ASP A 185 19.05 7.52 -2.00
C ASP A 185 18.28 6.90 -0.83
N ALA A 186 17.02 7.26 -0.62
CA ALA A 186 16.21 6.73 0.48
C ALA A 186 15.76 5.30 0.15
N GLY A 187 15.23 5.08 -1.06
CA GLY A 187 14.84 3.77 -1.55
C GLY A 187 16.00 2.78 -1.56
N MET A 188 17.19 3.20 -1.98
CA MET A 188 18.38 2.34 -1.95
C MET A 188 18.84 2.00 -0.52
N LYS A 189 18.71 2.93 0.44
CA LYS A 189 19.01 2.65 1.86
C LYS A 189 18.04 1.63 2.44
N PHE A 190 16.74 1.79 2.17
CA PHE A 190 15.73 0.82 2.57
C PHE A 190 16.01 -0.56 1.97
N ALA A 191 16.28 -0.61 0.66
CA ALA A 191 16.50 -1.86 -0.03
C ALA A 191 17.74 -2.62 0.47
N THR A 192 18.84 -1.90 0.70
CA THR A 192 20.06 -2.46 1.29
C THR A 192 19.80 -3.01 2.68
N PHE A 193 19.10 -2.25 3.53
CA PHE A 193 18.73 -2.69 4.87
C PHE A 193 17.89 -3.98 4.88
N VAL A 194 16.96 -4.14 3.94
CA VAL A 194 16.16 -5.37 3.80
C VAL A 194 17.03 -6.53 3.31
N ALA A 195 17.88 -6.29 2.30
CA ALA A 195 18.75 -7.32 1.72
C ALA A 195 19.80 -7.86 2.71
N GLU A 196 20.26 -7.04 3.65
CA GLU A 196 21.12 -7.49 4.76
C GLU A 196 20.44 -8.50 5.70
N LYS A 197 19.10 -8.51 5.75
CA LYS A 197 18.32 -9.37 6.65
C LYS A 197 17.82 -10.64 5.98
N ILE A 198 17.58 -10.59 4.67
CA ILE A 198 16.99 -11.67 3.90
C ILE A 198 18.04 -12.17 2.89
N PRO A 199 18.69 -13.32 3.13
CA PRO A 199 19.79 -13.79 2.28
C PRO A 199 19.45 -14.01 0.80
N VAL A 200 18.17 -14.32 0.51
CA VAL A 200 17.66 -14.54 -0.85
C VAL A 200 17.12 -13.26 -1.50
N ALA A 201 17.30 -12.11 -0.86
CA ALA A 201 16.85 -10.84 -1.38
C ALA A 201 17.68 -10.39 -2.58
N ARG A 202 17.01 -9.84 -3.58
CA ARG A 202 17.61 -9.22 -4.76
C ARG A 202 17.08 -7.80 -4.91
N ILE A 203 17.97 -6.83 -4.81
CA ILE A 203 17.63 -5.42 -4.97
C ILE A 203 17.41 -5.12 -6.45
N ILE A 204 16.23 -4.60 -6.78
CA ILE A 204 15.83 -4.20 -8.12
C ILE A 204 15.61 -2.69 -8.11
N PRO A 205 16.61 -1.88 -8.52
CA PRO A 205 16.46 -0.44 -8.56
C PRO A 205 15.57 -0.01 -9.74
N MET A 206 14.70 0.95 -9.48
CA MET A 206 14.01 1.73 -10.50
C MET A 206 14.96 2.74 -11.15
N ASN A 207 14.55 3.32 -12.28
CA ASN A 207 15.35 4.34 -12.94
C ASN A 207 15.45 5.59 -12.04
N PRO A 208 16.54 6.39 -12.15
CA PRO A 208 16.76 7.54 -11.28
C PRO A 208 15.56 8.49 -11.18
N GLY A 209 15.16 8.82 -9.95
CA GLY A 209 14.02 9.70 -9.65
C GLY A 209 12.64 9.07 -9.80
N LEU A 210 12.54 7.80 -10.18
CA LEU A 210 11.27 7.08 -10.30
C LEU A 210 11.05 6.14 -9.11
N ASP A 211 9.84 6.17 -8.57
CA ASP A 211 9.30 5.11 -7.72
C ASP A 211 8.69 4.00 -8.60
N VAL A 212 8.23 2.90 -7.99
CA VAL A 212 7.64 1.78 -8.74
C VAL A 212 6.38 2.23 -9.50
N ASN A 213 5.50 3.00 -8.86
CA ASN A 213 4.28 3.52 -9.49
C ASN A 213 4.57 4.37 -10.73
N LYS A 214 5.50 5.33 -10.63
CA LYS A 214 5.92 6.19 -11.75
C LYS A 214 6.58 5.38 -12.85
N SER A 215 7.37 4.37 -12.49
CA SER A 215 8.02 3.50 -13.48
C SER A 215 6.99 2.74 -14.31
N VAL A 216 5.99 2.12 -13.68
CA VAL A 216 4.92 1.41 -14.41
C VAL A 216 4.05 2.37 -15.22
N LYS A 217 3.77 3.58 -14.71
CA LYS A 217 3.06 4.61 -15.50
C LYS A 217 3.84 5.03 -16.75
N ALA A 218 5.17 5.09 -16.67
CA ALA A 218 6.02 5.55 -17.76
C ALA A 218 6.29 4.46 -18.81
N TYR A 219 6.44 3.20 -18.38
CA TYR A 219 6.94 2.11 -19.23
C TYR A 219 5.98 0.92 -19.37
N GLY A 220 4.83 0.95 -18.70
CA GLY A 220 3.86 -0.14 -18.67
C GLY A 220 4.17 -1.21 -17.61
N GLU A 221 3.25 -2.15 -17.46
CA GLU A 221 3.37 -3.22 -16.44
C GLU A 221 4.50 -4.21 -16.75
N ASP A 222 4.76 -4.46 -18.04
CA ASP A 222 5.80 -5.40 -18.49
C ASP A 222 7.20 -4.96 -18.05
N PHE A 223 7.45 -3.65 -17.94
CA PHE A 223 8.70 -3.13 -17.39
C PHE A 223 9.03 -3.72 -16.02
N LEU A 224 8.02 -3.82 -15.14
CA LEU A 224 8.24 -4.35 -13.80
C LEU A 224 8.36 -5.88 -13.82
N ARG A 225 7.58 -6.57 -14.66
CA ARG A 225 7.65 -8.03 -14.85
C ARG A 225 9.03 -8.47 -15.36
N GLU A 226 9.54 -7.82 -16.40
CA GLU A 226 10.86 -8.08 -16.96
C GLU A 226 11.97 -7.87 -15.93
N LYS A 227 11.87 -6.82 -15.10
CA LYS A 227 12.83 -6.55 -14.03
C LYS A 227 12.90 -7.65 -12.97
N VAL A 228 11.81 -8.39 -12.75
CA VAL A 228 11.76 -9.54 -11.83
C VAL A 228 11.83 -10.89 -12.56
N GLY A 229 12.07 -10.89 -13.88
CA GLY A 229 12.23 -12.10 -14.67
C GLY A 229 10.93 -12.88 -14.93
N MET A 230 9.78 -12.19 -14.97
CA MET A 230 8.46 -12.73 -15.28
C MET A 230 7.97 -12.35 -16.67
#